data_AF-A0A962PSX7-F1
#
_entry.id   AF-A0A962PSX7-F1
#
_cell.length_a   1.000
_cell.length_b   1.000
_cell.length_c   1.000
_cell.angle_alpha   90.00
_cell.angle_beta   90.00
_cell.angle_gamma   90.00
#
_symmetry.space_group_name_H-M   'P 1'
#
loop_
_entity.id
_entity.type
_entity.pdbx_description
1 polymer ?
#
loop_
_entity_poly.entity_id
_entity_poly.type
_entity_poly.pdbx_seq_one_letter_code
_entity_poly.pdbx_strand_id
1 'polypeptide(L)'
;PWFQGEGDPLPLLIESLEGLVRVCYKRGPILKAVSDAAVSDERLEKEWSNFLSRFDDAVAARIEQQQATGLIAAFDARPVAIALNRMDASLLIEAFGNRPRSQPQPVLDAISRVWTCTLYTDIPSSSNFRIRTRRRKT
;
A
#
# COMPACT_ATOMS: atom_id res chain seq x y z
N PRO A 1 3.83 0.09 14.71
CA PRO A 1 4.43 1.00 13.71
C PRO A 1 3.44 1.32 12.56
N TRP A 2 3.71 2.38 11.80
CA TRP A 2 2.84 3.19 10.92
C TRP A 2 1.36 3.36 11.29
N PHE A 3 0.56 2.29 11.38
CA PHE A 3 -0.86 2.33 11.74
C PHE A 3 -1.15 3.03 13.08
N GLN A 4 -0.26 2.86 14.07
CA GLN A 4 -0.46 3.33 15.44
C GLN A 4 0.69 4.21 15.96
N GLY A 5 1.73 4.42 15.15
CA GLY A 5 2.92 5.14 15.61
C GLY A 5 2.67 6.65 15.71
N GLU A 6 3.22 7.26 16.76
CA GLU A 6 3.31 8.70 16.96
C GLU A 6 4.71 9.17 16.51
N GLY A 7 4.80 10.25 15.74
CA GLY A 7 6.07 10.78 15.23
C GLY A 7 6.13 10.87 13.70
N ASP A 8 7.36 10.90 13.16
CA ASP A 8 7.59 11.01 11.72
C ASP A 8 6.97 9.80 10.97
N PRO A 9 6.00 10.03 10.07
CA PRO A 9 5.30 8.96 9.39
C PRO A 9 6.21 8.14 8.46
N LEU A 10 7.27 8.74 7.89
CA LEU A 10 8.09 8.07 6.88
C LEU A 10 8.91 6.92 7.48
N PRO A 11 9.73 7.11 8.53
CA PRO A 11 10.44 6.00 9.18
C PRO A 11 9.49 4.91 9.68
N LEU A 12 8.33 5.29 10.24
CA LEU A 12 7.34 4.34 10.74
C LEU A 12 6.72 3.48 9.63
N LEU A 13 6.52 4.07 8.44
CA LEU A 13 6.06 3.36 7.24
C LEU A 13 7.11 2.33 6.80
N ILE A 14 8.36 2.76 6.65
CA ILE A 14 9.46 1.88 6.22
C ILE A 14 9.63 0.71 7.20
N GLU A 15 9.62 0.97 8.51
CA GLU A 15 9.68 -0.09 9.54
C GLU A 15 8.52 -1.11 9.40
N SER A 16 7.31 -0.63 9.09
CA SER A 16 6.14 -1.49 8.91
C SER A 16 6.26 -2.35 7.65
N LEU A 17 6.74 -1.78 6.54
CA LEU A 17 6.97 -2.49 5.29
C LEU A 17 8.13 -3.51 5.41
N GLU A 18 9.18 -3.18 6.17
CA GLU A 18 10.24 -4.12 6.53
C GLU A 18 9.69 -5.32 7.31
N GLY A 19 8.80 -5.06 8.27
CA GLY A 19 8.09 -6.09 9.02
C GLY A 19 7.26 -7.01 8.11
N LEU A 20 6.49 -6.42 7.20
CA LEU A 20 5.69 -7.14 6.19
C LEU A 20 6.58 -8.04 5.32
N VAL A 21 7.61 -7.48 4.68
CA VAL A 21 8.54 -8.22 3.81
C VAL A 21 9.21 -9.36 4.57
N ARG A 22 9.64 -9.12 5.82
CA ARG A 22 10.27 -10.16 6.66
C ARG A 22 9.33 -11.33 6.94
N VAL A 23 8.07 -11.06 7.24
CA VAL A 23 7.05 -12.10 7.49
C VAL A 23 6.76 -12.85 6.20
N CYS A 24 6.54 -12.16 5.10
CA CYS A 24 6.23 -12.76 3.80
C CYS A 24 7.40 -13.56 3.23
N TYR A 25 8.65 -13.16 3.43
CA TYR A 25 9.80 -13.96 3.06
C TYR A 25 9.86 -15.29 3.82
N LYS A 26 9.56 -15.28 5.13
CA LYS A 26 9.54 -16.48 5.97
C LYS A 26 8.36 -17.40 5.62
N ARG A 27 7.19 -16.84 5.31
CA ARG A 27 5.92 -17.56 5.14
C ARG A 27 5.44 -17.67 3.69
N GLY A 28 6.22 -17.21 2.72
CA GLY A 28 5.81 -17.05 1.33
C GLY A 28 5.13 -18.27 0.69
N PRO A 29 5.65 -19.51 0.83
CA PRO A 29 4.97 -20.70 0.29
C PRO A 29 3.57 -20.94 0.87
N ILE A 30 3.34 -20.59 2.14
CA ILE A 30 2.02 -20.69 2.76
C ILE A 30 1.08 -19.62 2.18
N LEU A 31 1.58 -18.38 2.04
CA LEU A 31 0.81 -17.29 1.42
C LEU A 31 0.40 -17.64 -0.01
N LYS A 32 1.33 -18.19 -0.80
CA LYS A 32 1.03 -18.67 -2.16
C LYS A 32 -0.02 -19.79 -2.14
N ALA A 33 0.15 -20.81 -1.30
CA ALA A 33 -0.80 -21.93 -1.23
C ALA A 33 -2.22 -21.47 -0.86
N VAL A 34 -2.35 -20.54 0.08
CA VAL A 34 -3.65 -19.94 0.44
C VAL A 34 -4.23 -19.16 -0.74
N SER A 35 -3.42 -18.32 -1.39
CA SER A 35 -3.86 -17.53 -2.54
C SER A 35 -4.28 -18.39 -3.73
N ASP A 36 -3.55 -19.47 -4.02
CA ASP A 36 -3.87 -20.38 -5.13
C ASP A 36 -5.16 -21.17 -4.83
N ALA A 37 -5.30 -21.66 -3.59
CA ALA A 37 -6.46 -22.46 -3.19
C ALA A 37 -7.75 -21.63 -3.10
N ALA A 38 -7.65 -20.35 -2.72
CA ALA A 38 -8.79 -19.43 -2.65
C ALA A 38 -9.55 -19.30 -3.98
N VAL A 39 -8.91 -19.54 -5.13
CA VAL A 39 -9.58 -19.50 -6.45
C VAL A 39 -10.59 -20.63 -6.64
N SER A 40 -10.44 -21.73 -5.90
CA SER A 40 -11.21 -22.97 -6.09
C SER A 40 -12.07 -23.38 -4.89
N ASP A 41 -12.00 -22.63 -3.79
CA ASP A 41 -12.74 -22.89 -2.54
C ASP A 41 -13.38 -21.59 -2.07
N GLU A 42 -14.71 -21.48 -2.24
CA GLU A 42 -15.48 -20.27 -1.92
C GLU A 42 -15.34 -19.84 -0.44
N ARG A 43 -15.23 -20.81 0.47
CA ARG A 43 -15.06 -20.51 1.89
C ARG A 43 -13.69 -19.88 2.11
N LEU A 44 -12.64 -20.44 1.51
CA LEU A 44 -11.30 -19.89 1.60
C LEU A 44 -11.17 -18.56 0.88
N GLU A 45 -11.83 -18.37 -0.26
CA GLU A 45 -11.92 -17.09 -0.97
C GLU A 45 -12.46 -15.98 -0.07
N LYS A 46 -13.55 -16.28 0.65
CA LYS A 46 -14.17 -15.35 1.59
C LYS A 46 -13.23 -15.01 2.74
N GLU A 47 -12.58 -16.01 3.35
CA GLU A 47 -11.63 -15.77 4.44
C GLU A 47 -10.40 -14.99 3.98
N TRP A 48 -9.88 -15.27 2.78
CA TRP A 48 -8.76 -14.54 2.18
C TRP A 48 -9.15 -13.08 1.87
N SER A 49 -10.34 -12.88 1.29
CA SER A 49 -10.85 -11.55 1.00
C SER A 49 -11.08 -10.74 2.27
N ASN A 50 -11.64 -11.35 3.32
CA ASN A 50 -11.82 -10.73 4.64
C ASN A 50 -10.48 -10.40 5.30
N PHE A 51 -9.48 -11.27 5.14
CA PHE A 51 -8.13 -11.00 5.65
C PHE A 51 -7.55 -9.75 4.99
N LEU A 52 -7.61 -9.66 3.66
CA LEU A 52 -7.12 -8.48 2.92
C LEU A 52 -7.94 -7.21 3.21
N SER A 53 -9.26 -7.32 3.34
CA SER A 53 -10.13 -6.16 3.59
C SER A 53 -9.81 -5.46 4.91
N ARG A 54 -9.38 -6.20 5.94
CA ARG A 54 -8.95 -5.62 7.22
C ARG A 54 -7.71 -4.74 7.09
N PHE A 55 -6.80 -5.07 6.17
CA PHE A 55 -5.68 -4.18 5.85
C PHE A 55 -6.17 -2.98 5.03
N ASP A 56 -7.10 -3.17 4.10
CA ASP A 56 -7.69 -2.07 3.33
C ASP A 56 -8.35 -1.05 4.26
N ASP A 57 -9.11 -1.51 5.26
CA ASP A 57 -9.73 -0.67 6.28
C ASP A 57 -8.70 0.08 7.12
N ALA A 58 -7.66 -0.61 7.60
CA ALA A 58 -6.62 -0.02 8.45
C ALA A 58 -5.79 1.04 7.72
N VAL A 59 -5.45 0.79 6.45
CA VAL A 59 -4.68 1.73 5.62
C VAL A 59 -5.54 2.95 5.28
N ALA A 60 -6.80 2.74 4.88
CA ALA A 60 -7.72 3.85 4.58
C ALA A 60 -7.89 4.77 5.81
N ALA A 61 -8.17 4.19 6.98
CA ALA A 61 -8.33 4.97 8.21
C ALA A 61 -7.09 5.78 8.57
N ARG A 62 -5.88 5.22 8.37
CA ARG A 62 -4.63 5.94 8.64
C ARG A 62 -4.36 7.05 7.63
N ILE A 63 -4.67 6.84 6.34
CA ILE A 63 -4.60 7.88 5.32
C ILE A 63 -5.54 9.04 5.68
N GLU A 64 -6.80 8.75 5.99
CA GLU A 64 -7.80 9.76 6.38
C GLU A 64 -7.36 10.54 7.62
N GLN A 65 -6.80 9.85 8.63
CA GLN A 65 -6.25 10.50 9.81
C GLN A 65 -5.13 11.49 9.46
N GLN A 66 -4.21 11.12 8.55
CA GLN A 66 -3.10 11.98 8.14
C GLN A 66 -3.53 13.07 7.14
N GLN A 67 -4.60 12.86 6.38
CA GLN A 67 -5.25 13.91 5.60
C GLN A 67 -5.89 14.97 6.51
N ALA A 68 -6.53 14.55 7.60
CA ALA A 68 -7.14 15.46 8.58
C ALA A 68 -6.12 16.39 9.26
N THR A 69 -4.85 15.99 9.34
CA THR A 69 -3.75 16.82 9.87
C THR A 69 -2.98 17.58 8.77
N GLY A 70 -3.39 17.46 7.50
CA GLY A 70 -2.73 18.09 6.36
C GLY A 70 -1.40 17.46 5.95
N LEU A 71 -1.07 16.28 6.48
CA LEU A 71 0.17 15.56 6.20
C LEU A 71 0.12 14.82 4.85
N ILE A 72 -1.05 14.31 4.46
CA ILE A 72 -1.31 13.68 3.17
C ILE A 72 -2.28 14.56 2.37
N ALA A 73 -2.08 14.70 1.06
CA ALA A 73 -2.99 15.42 0.19
C ALA A 73 -4.39 14.79 0.13
N ALA A 74 -5.40 15.61 -0.18
CA ALA A 74 -6.78 15.14 -0.30
C ALA A 74 -6.98 14.27 -1.57
N PHE A 75 -7.40 13.03 -1.36
CA PHE A 75 -7.85 12.07 -2.37
C PHE A 75 -8.74 11.01 -1.70
N ASP A 76 -9.45 10.20 -2.48
CA ASP A 76 -10.26 9.09 -1.95
C ASP A 76 -9.34 7.99 -1.38
N ALA A 77 -9.29 7.89 -0.05
CA ALA A 77 -8.37 7.02 0.67
C ALA A 77 -8.63 5.53 0.41
N ARG A 78 -9.90 5.13 0.26
CA ARG A 78 -10.27 3.71 0.21
C ARG A 78 -9.78 3.00 -1.06
N PRO A 79 -10.00 3.53 -2.28
CA PRO A 79 -9.45 2.91 -3.49
C PRO A 79 -7.92 2.86 -3.49
N VAL A 80 -7.24 3.89 -2.97
CA VAL A 80 -5.77 3.92 -2.88
C VAL A 80 -5.27 2.86 -1.89
N ALA A 81 -5.90 2.72 -0.73
CA ALA A 81 -5.58 1.68 0.24
C ALA A 81 -5.71 0.27 -0.36
N ILE A 82 -6.81 0.00 -1.07
CA ILE A 82 -7.01 -1.27 -1.78
C ILE A 82 -5.90 -1.50 -2.80
N ALA A 83 -5.59 -0.50 -3.63
CA ALA A 83 -4.57 -0.62 -4.67
C ALA A 83 -3.19 -0.94 -4.10
N LEU A 84 -2.77 -0.23 -3.05
CA LEU A 84 -1.49 -0.47 -2.38
C LEU A 84 -1.41 -1.88 -1.78
N ASN A 85 -2.44 -2.32 -1.05
CA ASN A 85 -2.44 -3.67 -0.46
C ASN A 85 -2.49 -4.78 -1.52
N ARG A 86 -3.21 -4.57 -2.64
CA ARG A 86 -3.24 -5.56 -3.74
C ARG A 86 -1.92 -5.63 -4.49
N MET A 87 -1.24 -4.50 -4.69
CA MET A 87 0.12 -4.47 -5.21
C MET A 87 1.07 -5.27 -4.31
N ASP A 88 1.06 -4.98 -3.00
CA ASP A 88 1.91 -5.66 -2.03
C ASP A 88 1.65 -7.16 -2.03
N ALA A 89 0.39 -7.58 -1.88
CA ALA A 89 0.02 -8.99 -1.87
C ALA A 89 0.51 -9.72 -3.12
N SER A 90 0.28 -9.16 -4.31
CA SER A 90 0.67 -9.77 -5.58
C SER A 90 2.19 -9.90 -5.69
N LEU A 91 2.94 -8.82 -5.45
CA LEU A 91 4.39 -8.80 -5.56
C LEU A 91 5.05 -9.72 -4.53
N LEU A 92 4.55 -9.76 -3.29
CA LEU A 92 5.09 -10.60 -2.23
C LEU A 92 4.83 -12.09 -2.48
N ILE A 93 3.65 -12.45 -3.02
CA ILE A 93 3.34 -13.82 -3.42
C ILE A 93 4.24 -14.25 -4.59
N GLU A 94 4.42 -13.39 -5.60
CA GLU A 94 5.31 -13.67 -6.73
C GLU A 94 6.77 -13.87 -6.27
N ALA A 95 7.28 -12.94 -5.45
CA ALA A 95 8.67 -12.93 -5.03
C ALA A 95 9.04 -14.06 -4.04
N PHE A 96 8.13 -14.40 -3.13
CA PHE A 96 8.43 -15.29 -1.99
C PHE A 96 7.64 -16.59 -1.97
N GLY A 97 6.62 -16.73 -2.83
CA GLY A 97 5.74 -17.89 -2.91
C GLY A 97 6.42 -19.16 -3.40
N ASN A 98 7.35 -19.03 -4.33
CA ASN A 98 8.06 -20.15 -4.94
C ASN A 98 9.51 -20.28 -4.43
N ARG A 99 10.14 -21.42 -4.71
CA ARG A 99 11.59 -21.61 -4.54
C ARG A 99 12.27 -21.66 -5.91
N PRO A 100 13.46 -21.04 -6.07
CA PRO A 100 14.14 -20.17 -5.10
C PRO A 100 13.37 -18.86 -4.88
N ARG A 101 13.48 -18.27 -3.69
CA ARG A 101 12.85 -16.98 -3.37
C ARG A 101 13.72 -15.84 -3.89
N SER A 102 13.09 -14.75 -4.30
CA SER A 102 13.76 -13.49 -4.59
C SER A 102 14.45 -12.91 -3.35
N GLN A 103 15.44 -12.04 -3.57
CA GLN A 103 16.07 -11.28 -2.49
C GLN A 103 15.05 -10.32 -1.86
N PRO A 104 14.99 -10.21 -0.51
CA PRO A 104 14.01 -9.34 0.15
C PRO A 104 14.22 -7.85 -0.11
N GLN A 105 15.48 -7.39 -0.18
CA GLN A 105 15.79 -5.96 -0.21
C GLN A 105 15.20 -5.24 -1.44
N PRO A 106 15.36 -5.73 -2.69
CA PRO A 106 14.75 -5.07 -3.85
C PRO A 106 13.22 -5.00 -3.79
N VAL A 107 12.57 -6.00 -3.18
CA VAL A 107 11.11 -6.01 -3.00
C VAL A 107 10.69 -4.93 -2.01
N LEU A 108 11.40 -4.81 -0.89
CA LEU A 108 11.19 -3.75 0.11
C LEU A 108 11.40 -2.36 -0.51
N ASP A 109 12.47 -2.16 -1.26
CA ASP A 109 12.79 -0.88 -1.90
C ASP A 109 11.66 -0.47 -2.87
N ALA A 110 11.15 -1.42 -3.66
CA ALA A 110 10.07 -1.18 -4.61
C ALA A 110 8.76 -0.77 -3.92
N ILE A 111 8.28 -1.54 -2.93
CA ILE A 111 7.03 -1.20 -2.23
C ILE A 111 7.19 0.11 -1.46
N SER A 112 8.31 0.32 -0.78
CA SER A 112 8.58 1.55 -0.03
C SER A 112 8.56 2.78 -0.92
N ARG A 113 9.14 2.67 -2.12
CA ARG A 113 9.14 3.73 -3.12
C ARG A 113 7.72 4.09 -3.54
N VAL A 114 6.89 3.10 -3.89
CA VAL A 114 5.52 3.32 -4.37
C VAL A 114 4.65 3.93 -3.26
N TRP A 115 4.69 3.36 -2.05
CA TRP A 115 3.96 3.89 -0.91
C TRP A 115 4.35 5.33 -0.59
N THR A 116 5.65 5.63 -0.52
CA THR A 116 6.14 6.99 -0.24
C THR A 116 5.74 7.99 -1.33
N CYS A 117 5.86 7.59 -2.60
CA CYS A 117 5.39 8.37 -3.75
C CYS A 117 3.92 8.76 -3.60
N THR A 118 3.11 7.76 -3.31
CA THR A 118 1.65 7.87 -3.32
C THR A 118 1.15 8.72 -2.17
N LEU A 119 1.75 8.59 -0.98
CA LEU A 119 1.21 9.23 0.22
C LEU A 119 1.83 10.59 0.53
N TYR A 120 3.12 10.78 0.24
CA TYR A 120 3.88 11.91 0.79
C TYR A 120 4.55 12.81 -0.24
N THR A 121 4.41 12.53 -1.54
CA THR A 121 5.17 13.26 -2.57
C THR A 121 4.35 14.33 -3.29
N ASP A 122 3.06 14.45 -2.98
CA ASP A 122 2.21 15.60 -3.35
C ASP A 122 1.96 16.46 -2.11
N ILE A 123 2.95 17.24 -1.68
CA ILE A 123 2.63 18.42 -0.86
C ILE A 123 2.11 19.46 -1.85
N PRO A 124 0.83 19.88 -1.81
CA PRO A 124 0.42 21.03 -2.58
C PRO A 124 1.21 22.22 -2.04
N SER A 125 2.22 22.64 -2.79
CA SER A 125 2.68 24.02 -2.73
C SER A 125 1.42 24.85 -2.95
N SER A 126 0.97 25.54 -1.90
CA SER A 126 -0.11 26.52 -1.96
C SER A 126 0.38 27.72 -2.79
N SER A 127 0.57 27.53 -4.09
CA SER A 127 0.79 28.58 -5.08
C SER A 127 0.77 27.99 -6.50
N ASN A 128 -0.28 28.37 -7.23
CA ASN A 128 -0.42 28.41 -8.69
C ASN A 128 -1.26 27.32 -9.35
N PHE A 129 -2.59 27.47 -9.25
CA PHE A 129 -3.48 27.15 -10.36
C PHE A 129 -4.16 28.42 -10.88
N ARG A 130 -3.45 29.19 -11.72
CA ARG A 130 -4.06 30.23 -12.56
C ARG A 130 -4.53 29.59 -13.86
N ILE A 131 -5.83 29.38 -13.99
CA ILE A 131 -6.48 28.99 -15.24
C ILE A 131 -6.23 30.10 -16.26
N ARG A 132 -5.38 29.84 -17.27
CA ARG A 132 -5.29 30.68 -18.47
C ARG A 132 -6.45 30.33 -19.40
N THR A 133 -7.56 31.04 -19.28
CA THR A 133 -8.58 31.08 -20.34
C THR A 133 -8.00 31.79 -21.56
N ARG A 134 -7.61 31.04 -22.59
CA ARG A 134 -7.30 31.62 -23.91
C ARG A 134 -8.61 31.83 -24.67
N ARG A 135 -9.05 33.09 -24.73
CA ARG A 135 -10.06 33.57 -25.69
C ARG A 135 -9.60 33.23 -27.11
N ARG A 136 -10.40 32.50 -27.88
CA ARG A 136 -10.32 32.51 -29.35
C ARG A 136 -10.83 33.87 -29.84
N LYS A 137 -10.02 34.60 -30.60
CA LYS A 137 -10.49 35.66 -31.48
C LYS A 137 -10.44 35.13 -32.92
N THR A 138 -11.60 35.21 -33.56
CA THR A 138 -11.84 35.19 -35.01
C THR A 138 -11.02 36.25 -35.73
#